data_AF-A0A6B9TEY7-F1
#
_entry.id   AF-A0A6B9TEY7-F1
#
_cell.length_a   1.000
_cell.length_b   1.000
_cell.length_c   1.000
_cell.angle_alpha   90.00
_cell.angle_beta   90.00
_cell.angle_gamma   90.00
#
_symmetry.space_group_name_H-M   'P 1'
#
loop_
_entity.id
_entity.type
_entity.pdbx_description
1 polymer ?
#
loop_
_entity_poly.entity_id
_entity_poly.type
_entity_poly.pdbx_seq_one_letter_code
_entity_poly.pdbx_strand_id
1 'polypeptide(L)'
;MKEDIERLYREIKESAEKSGYKINPDREFVFDLLEGMLVNRERYGYDSCPCRLASGDPEEDRDIVCPCDYRDDDINEHGTCYCGLYVRDENEEFHPIPERRKPGRRGRIRNEGLGLPVLRCRVCGYLCARALPPEECPICGVGGKFEVFMK
;
A
#
# COMPACT_ATOMS: atom_id res chain seq x y z
N MET A 1 -5.63 -15.57 -20.27
CA MET A 1 -4.31 -15.02 -19.89
C MET A 1 -4.03 -13.66 -20.54
N LYS A 2 -3.79 -13.55 -21.86
CA LYS A 2 -3.53 -12.23 -22.49
C LYS A 2 -4.64 -11.19 -22.26
N GLU A 3 -5.90 -11.57 -22.45
CA GLU A 3 -7.05 -10.69 -22.17
C GLU A 3 -7.15 -10.29 -20.69
N ASP A 4 -6.77 -11.18 -19.79
CA ASP A 4 -6.77 -10.92 -18.34
C ASP A 4 -5.68 -9.93 -17.95
N ILE A 5 -4.50 -10.03 -18.56
CA ILE A 5 -3.39 -9.07 -18.40
C ILE A 5 -3.81 -7.69 -18.90
N GLU A 6 -4.42 -7.59 -20.08
CA GLU A 6 -4.90 -6.31 -20.61
C GLU A 6 -6.02 -5.69 -19.77
N ARG A 7 -6.91 -6.52 -19.22
CA ARG A 7 -7.94 -6.06 -18.28
C ARG A 7 -7.28 -5.53 -17.01
N LEU A 8 -6.37 -6.29 -16.39
CA LEU A 8 -5.66 -5.89 -15.18
C LEU A 8 -4.84 -4.61 -15.39
N TYR A 9 -4.18 -4.48 -16.55
CA TYR A 9 -3.44 -3.27 -16.91
C TYR A 9 -4.34 -2.04 -16.93
N ARG A 10 -5.53 -2.14 -17.54
CA ARG A 10 -6.50 -1.03 -17.57
C ARG A 10 -6.97 -0.66 -16.18
N GLU A 11 -7.30 -1.64 -15.35
CA GLU A 11 -7.73 -1.44 -13.96
C GLU A 11 -6.65 -0.74 -13.12
N ILE A 12 -5.42 -1.23 -13.18
CA ILE A 12 -4.28 -0.66 -12.44
C ILE A 12 -3.96 0.74 -12.94
N LYS A 13 -3.93 0.95 -14.26
CA LYS A 13 -3.65 2.26 -14.85
C LYS A 13 -4.69 3.30 -14.47
N GLU A 14 -5.98 2.96 -14.59
CA GLU A 14 -7.07 3.86 -14.21
C GLU A 14 -7.03 4.19 -12.70
N SER A 15 -6.76 3.18 -11.86
CA SER A 15 -6.61 3.37 -10.41
C SER A 15 -5.41 4.27 -10.05
N ALA A 16 -4.28 4.06 -10.73
CA ALA A 16 -3.07 4.86 -10.57
C ALA A 16 -3.33 6.32 -10.95
N GLU A 17 -3.90 6.57 -12.14
CA GLU A 17 -4.20 7.91 -12.64
C GLU A 17 -5.17 8.67 -11.70
N LYS A 18 -6.24 8.02 -11.23
CA LYS A 18 -7.19 8.61 -10.26
C LYS A 18 -6.53 8.98 -8.94
N SER A 19 -5.50 8.24 -8.54
CA SER A 19 -4.79 8.43 -7.27
C SER A 19 -3.54 9.30 -7.40
N GLY A 20 -3.24 9.82 -8.60
CA GLY A 20 -2.07 10.66 -8.87
C GLY A 20 -0.75 9.90 -9.06
N TYR A 21 -0.79 8.58 -9.23
CA TYR A 21 0.38 7.75 -9.51
C TYR A 21 0.53 7.50 -11.02
N LYS A 22 1.77 7.23 -11.44
CA LYS A 22 2.10 6.83 -12.82
C LYS A 22 2.56 5.38 -12.85
N ILE A 23 2.26 4.70 -13.94
CA ILE A 23 2.74 3.36 -14.26
C ILE A 23 3.90 3.48 -15.25
N ASN A 24 4.87 2.58 -15.16
CA ASN A 24 5.99 2.49 -16.07
C ASN A 24 5.51 2.49 -17.55
N PRO A 25 6.08 3.33 -18.43
CA PRO A 25 5.64 3.42 -19.82
C PRO A 25 6.01 2.19 -20.67
N ASP A 26 6.99 1.38 -20.24
CA ASP A 26 7.35 0.14 -20.91
C ASP A 26 6.25 -0.92 -20.70
N ARG A 27 5.38 -1.05 -21.70
CA ARG A 27 4.23 -1.95 -21.64
C ARG A 27 4.61 -3.42 -21.62
N GLU A 28 5.70 -3.82 -22.28
CA GLU A 28 6.12 -5.23 -22.29
C GLU A 28 6.60 -5.61 -20.88
N PHE A 29 7.46 -4.78 -20.29
CA PHE A 29 7.91 -4.94 -18.91
C PHE A 29 6.74 -4.99 -17.92
N VAL A 30 5.79 -4.05 -18.03
CA VAL A 30 4.60 -4.04 -17.16
C VAL A 30 3.79 -5.31 -17.34
N PHE A 31 3.61 -5.81 -18.57
CA PHE A 31 2.79 -6.98 -18.83
C PHE A 31 3.39 -8.25 -18.20
N ASP A 32 4.71 -8.39 -18.20
CA ASP A 32 5.41 -9.48 -17.50
C ASP A 32 5.16 -9.44 -15.98
N LEU A 33 5.20 -8.24 -15.38
CA LEU A 33 4.87 -8.06 -13.95
C LEU A 33 3.42 -8.45 -13.66
N LEU A 34 2.48 -8.04 -14.52
CA LEU A 34 1.06 -8.32 -14.35
C LEU A 34 0.73 -9.80 -14.56
N GLU A 35 1.41 -10.48 -15.48
CA GLU A 35 1.31 -11.94 -15.60
C GLU A 35 1.74 -12.63 -14.30
N GLY A 36 2.90 -12.24 -13.75
CA GLY A 36 3.35 -12.76 -12.45
C GLY A 36 2.36 -12.49 -11.32
N MET A 37 1.73 -11.32 -11.31
CA MET A 37 0.71 -10.97 -10.32
C MET A 37 -0.56 -11.83 -10.47
N LEU A 38 -1.01 -12.11 -11.70
CA LEU A 38 -2.14 -13.00 -11.96
C LEU A 38 -1.85 -14.45 -11.53
N VAL A 39 -0.64 -14.95 -11.82
CA VAL A 39 -0.21 -16.28 -11.36
C VAL A 39 -0.18 -16.35 -9.83
N ASN A 40 0.31 -15.29 -9.17
CA ASN A 40 0.29 -15.20 -7.71
C ASN A 40 -1.14 -15.13 -7.16
N ARG A 41 -2.04 -14.39 -7.82
CA ARG A 41 -3.47 -14.31 -7.45
C ARG A 41 -4.14 -15.68 -7.55
N GLU A 42 -3.89 -16.42 -8.62
CA GLU A 42 -4.42 -17.78 -8.77
C GLU A 42 -3.86 -18.73 -7.70
N ARG A 43 -2.57 -18.62 -7.38
CA ARG A 43 -1.89 -19.50 -6.43
C ARG A 43 -2.27 -19.23 -4.97
N TYR A 44 -2.31 -17.96 -4.55
CA TYR A 44 -2.44 -17.57 -3.14
C TYR A 44 -3.79 -16.94 -2.81
N GLY A 45 -4.59 -16.55 -3.81
CA GLY A 45 -5.88 -15.91 -3.62
C GLY A 45 -5.84 -14.39 -3.39
N TYR A 46 -4.67 -13.76 -3.54
CA TYR A 46 -4.47 -12.31 -3.40
C TYR A 46 -3.37 -11.78 -4.32
N ASP A 47 -3.37 -10.47 -4.56
CA ASP A 47 -2.43 -9.76 -5.44
C ASP A 47 -1.03 -9.61 -4.83
N SER A 48 -0.37 -10.73 -4.56
CA SER A 48 0.99 -10.71 -4.04
C SER A 48 1.98 -10.14 -5.07
N CYS A 49 2.85 -9.23 -4.60
CA CYS A 49 3.89 -8.61 -5.42
C CYS A 49 4.68 -9.66 -6.23
N PRO A 50 4.75 -9.54 -7.57
CA PRO A 50 5.38 -10.55 -8.43
C PRO A 50 6.89 -10.71 -8.21
N CYS A 51 7.55 -9.68 -7.67
CA CYS A 51 9.00 -9.66 -7.44
C CYS A 51 9.40 -10.00 -6.00
N ARG A 52 8.44 -10.37 -5.13
CA ARG A 52 8.69 -10.77 -3.74
C ARG A 52 8.19 -12.18 -3.50
N LEU A 53 8.89 -12.91 -2.64
CA LEU A 53 8.45 -14.24 -2.24
C LEU A 53 7.29 -14.13 -1.23
N ALA A 54 6.12 -14.57 -1.68
CA ALA A 54 4.94 -14.72 -0.81
C ALA A 54 5.12 -15.91 0.14
N SER A 55 4.64 -15.77 1.37
CA SER A 55 4.49 -16.87 2.32
C SER A 55 3.26 -17.74 2.03
N GLY A 56 2.26 -17.19 1.33
CA GLY A 56 0.96 -17.82 1.10
C GLY A 56 -0.04 -17.60 2.22
N ASP A 57 0.34 -16.92 3.29
CA ASP A 57 -0.55 -16.45 4.35
C ASP A 57 -0.89 -14.96 4.12
N PRO A 58 -2.15 -14.61 3.80
CA PRO A 58 -2.56 -13.24 3.55
C PRO A 58 -2.27 -12.27 4.71
N GLU A 59 -2.29 -12.73 5.95
CA GLU A 59 -1.99 -11.89 7.12
C GLU A 59 -0.49 -11.61 7.24
N GLU A 60 0.36 -12.57 6.86
CA GLU A 60 1.81 -12.38 6.87
C GLU A 60 2.31 -11.54 5.69
N ASP A 61 1.58 -11.56 4.56
CA ASP A 61 1.95 -10.92 3.31
C ASP A 61 1.19 -9.62 3.02
N ARG A 62 0.35 -9.14 3.94
CA ARG A 62 -0.41 -7.90 3.77
C ARG A 62 0.47 -6.74 3.30
N ASP A 63 1.70 -6.65 3.81
CA ASP A 63 2.67 -5.62 3.49
C ASP A 63 3.17 -5.66 2.04
N ILE A 64 3.00 -6.79 1.34
CA ILE A 64 3.43 -7.01 -0.05
C ILE A 64 2.28 -7.23 -1.03
N VAL A 65 1.03 -7.10 -0.59
CA VAL A 65 -0.14 -7.03 -1.49
C VAL A 65 -0.02 -5.77 -2.33
N CYS A 66 -0.16 -5.87 -3.65
CA CYS A 66 0.00 -4.73 -4.55
C CYS A 66 -1.23 -3.80 -4.50
N PRO A 67 -1.06 -2.47 -4.34
CA PRO A 67 0.20 -1.76 -4.08
C PRO A 67 0.70 -1.94 -2.64
N CYS A 68 1.99 -2.32 -2.50
CA CYS A 68 2.59 -2.67 -1.21
C CYS A 68 2.92 -1.45 -0.34
N ASP A 69 3.09 -1.67 0.96
CA ASP A 69 3.41 -0.63 1.96
C ASP A 69 4.69 0.17 1.63
N TYR A 70 5.59 -0.44 0.86
CA TYR A 70 6.90 0.13 0.50
C TYR A 70 6.87 1.06 -0.72
N ARG A 71 5.78 1.03 -1.51
CA ARG A 71 5.71 1.65 -2.84
C ARG A 71 6.07 3.13 -2.80
N ASP A 72 5.48 3.87 -1.88
CA ASP A 72 5.57 5.33 -1.87
C ASP A 72 6.97 5.79 -1.43
N ASP A 73 7.54 5.14 -0.41
CA ASP A 73 8.92 5.39 0.02
C ASP A 73 9.93 5.07 -1.09
N ASP A 74 9.73 3.94 -1.79
CA ASP A 74 10.56 3.55 -2.93
C ASP A 74 10.50 4.59 -4.06
N ILE A 75 9.30 5.02 -4.46
CA ILE A 75 9.14 6.04 -5.52
C ILE A 75 9.76 7.38 -5.08
N ASN A 76 9.62 7.77 -3.83
CA ASN A 76 10.14 9.03 -3.30
C ASN A 76 11.68 9.05 -3.20
N GLU A 77 12.32 7.92 -2.93
CA GLU A 77 13.77 7.84 -2.79
C GLU A 77 14.47 7.45 -4.09
N HIS A 78 13.87 6.56 -4.88
CA HIS A 78 14.52 5.90 -6.01
C HIS A 78 13.82 6.10 -7.35
N GLY A 79 12.72 6.84 -7.41
CA GLY A 79 12.00 7.13 -8.66
C GLY A 79 11.04 6.03 -9.10
N THR A 80 11.23 4.78 -8.68
CA THR A 80 10.33 3.65 -8.96
C THR A 80 9.98 2.87 -7.70
N CYS A 81 8.88 2.10 -7.72
CA CYS A 81 8.69 1.06 -6.71
C CYS A 81 9.67 -0.11 -6.91
N TYR A 82 9.79 -1.00 -5.92
CA TYR A 82 10.72 -2.14 -5.97
C TYR A 82 10.66 -2.99 -7.24
N CYS A 83 9.47 -3.28 -7.77
CA CYS A 83 9.32 -4.05 -9.00
C CYS A 83 9.35 -3.21 -10.28
N GLY A 84 9.42 -1.88 -10.17
CA GLY A 84 9.40 -0.98 -11.32
C GLY A 84 8.02 -0.75 -11.95
N LEU A 85 6.92 -1.23 -11.34
CA LEU A 85 5.57 -1.04 -11.88
C LEU A 85 5.11 0.42 -11.80
N TYR A 86 5.33 1.06 -10.65
CA TYR A 86 4.98 2.46 -10.40
C TYR A 86 6.23 3.33 -10.49
N VAL A 87 6.08 4.51 -11.09
CA VAL A 87 7.17 5.45 -11.34
C VAL A 87 6.76 6.86 -10.91
N ARG A 88 7.75 7.68 -10.54
CA ARG A 88 7.57 9.10 -10.23
C ARG A 88 7.25 9.90 -11.49
N ASP A 89 7.95 9.58 -12.57
CA ASP A 89 7.77 10.19 -13.88
C ASP A 89 7.95 9.18 -15.02
N GLU A 90 7.41 9.49 -16.19
CA GLU A 90 7.51 8.66 -17.39
C GLU A 90 8.95 8.53 -17.92
N ASN A 91 9.86 9.40 -17.46
CA ASN A 91 11.27 9.37 -17.82
C ASN A 91 12.13 8.56 -16.83
N GLU A 92 11.53 8.02 -15.75
CA GLU A 92 12.27 7.22 -14.78
C GLU A 92 12.66 5.87 -15.39
N GLU A 93 13.96 5.58 -15.43
CA GLU A 93 14.46 4.28 -15.84
C GLU A 93 14.42 3.32 -14.64
N PHE A 94 13.92 2.10 -14.87
CA PHE A 94 13.97 1.07 -13.84
C PHE A 94 15.41 0.62 -13.59
N HIS A 95 15.84 0.70 -12.34
CA HIS A 95 17.06 0.09 -11.87
C HIS A 95 16.79 -0.71 -10.59
N PRO A 96 17.60 -1.72 -10.26
CA PRO A 96 17.48 -2.41 -8.99
C PRO A 96 17.59 -1.43 -7.82
N ILE A 97 16.65 -1.53 -6.87
CA ILE A 97 16.65 -0.75 -5.63
C ILE A 97 16.78 -1.70 -4.42
N PRO A 98 17.26 -1.22 -3.26
CA PRO A 98 17.34 -2.04 -2.07
C PRO A 98 15.97 -2.57 -1.62
N GLU A 99 15.90 -3.82 -1.18
CA GLU A 99 14.67 -4.37 -0.59
C GLU A 99 14.43 -3.76 0.80
N ARG A 100 13.35 -2.98 0.94
CA ARG A 100 12.93 -2.39 2.22
C ARG A 100 12.31 -3.40 3.18
N ARG A 101 11.71 -4.48 2.66
CA ARG A 101 11.13 -5.54 3.48
C ARG A 101 12.23 -6.28 4.25
N LYS A 102 12.32 -6.03 5.55
CA LYS A 102 13.33 -6.69 6.40
C LYS A 102 13.05 -8.20 6.51
N PRO A 103 14.09 -9.06 6.46
CA PRO A 103 13.94 -10.49 6.70
C PRO A 103 13.25 -10.76 8.05
N GLY A 104 12.22 -11.61 8.06
CA GLY A 104 11.48 -11.96 9.28
C GLY A 104 10.41 -10.96 9.72
N ARG A 105 10.25 -9.80 9.04
CA ARG A 105 9.01 -9.01 9.14
C ARG A 105 7.93 -9.66 8.26
N ARG A 106 7.27 -10.67 8.80
CA ARG A 106 5.92 -11.07 8.38
C ARG A 106 4.96 -10.11 9.07
N GLY A 107 3.91 -9.65 8.38
CA GLY A 107 2.94 -8.61 8.76
C GLY A 107 2.15 -8.81 10.06
N ARG A 108 2.71 -9.46 11.08
CA ARG A 108 2.20 -9.37 12.45
C ARG A 108 2.45 -7.96 12.95
N ILE A 109 1.42 -7.13 12.84
CA ILE A 109 1.23 -6.00 13.76
C ILE A 109 1.34 -6.62 15.15
N ARG A 110 2.49 -6.42 15.81
CA ARG A 110 2.55 -6.61 17.24
C ARG A 110 1.55 -5.62 17.81
N ASN A 111 0.44 -6.12 18.33
CA ASN A 111 -0.39 -5.42 19.30
C ASN A 111 0.41 -5.26 20.60
N GLU A 112 1.58 -4.63 20.53
CA GLU A 112 2.08 -3.85 21.64
C GLU A 112 1.18 -2.62 21.58
N GLY A 113 0.14 -2.62 22.42
CA GLY A 113 -0.92 -1.62 22.40
C GLY A 113 -0.35 -0.22 22.20
N LEU A 114 -1.06 0.61 21.44
CA LEU A 114 -0.67 2.01 21.27
C LEU A 114 -0.34 2.55 22.66
N GLY A 115 0.90 3.03 22.88
CA GLY A 115 1.30 3.63 24.15
C GLY A 115 0.48 4.88 24.53
N LEU A 116 -0.57 5.17 23.75
CA LEU A 116 -1.49 6.29 23.81
C LEU A 116 -2.90 5.77 23.51
N PRO A 117 -3.93 6.24 24.23
CA PRO A 117 -5.31 5.88 23.90
C PRO A 117 -5.71 6.44 22.54
N VAL A 118 -6.56 5.71 21.83
CA VAL A 118 -7.25 6.22 20.63
C VAL A 118 -8.52 6.93 21.06
N LEU A 119 -8.65 8.17 20.61
CA LEU A 119 -9.77 9.07 20.89
C LEU A 119 -10.63 9.21 19.63
N ARG A 120 -11.94 9.10 19.79
CA ARG A 120 -12.94 9.25 18.73
C ARG A 120 -13.77 10.51 18.89
N CYS A 121 -13.93 11.28 17.84
CA CYS A 121 -14.93 12.35 17.78
C CYS A 121 -16.34 11.76 17.71
N ARG A 122 -17.21 12.10 18.67
CA ARG A 122 -18.61 11.63 18.72
C ARG A 122 -19.52 12.23 17.64
N VAL A 123 -19.04 13.25 16.92
CA VAL A 123 -19.81 13.93 15.86
C VAL A 123 -19.58 13.24 14.51
N CYS A 124 -18.33 13.12 14.08
CA CYS A 124 -17.98 12.62 12.74
C CYS A 124 -17.21 11.28 12.73
N GLY A 125 -16.78 10.79 13.88
CA GLY A 125 -16.01 9.53 13.97
C GLY A 125 -14.51 9.64 13.76
N TYR A 126 -13.94 10.85 13.61
CA TYR A 126 -12.48 11.05 13.54
C TYR A 126 -11.74 10.34 14.68
N LEU A 127 -10.72 9.54 14.35
CA LEU A 127 -9.88 8.79 15.30
C LEU A 127 -8.48 9.40 15.38
N CYS A 128 -7.95 9.53 16.60
CA CYS A 128 -6.56 9.95 16.82
C CYS A 128 -5.94 9.25 18.04
N ALA A 129 -4.69 8.79 17.95
CA ALA A 129 -3.96 8.21 19.08
C ALA A 129 -3.14 9.31 19.79
N ARG A 130 -3.62 9.80 20.94
CA ARG A 130 -3.01 10.91 21.70
C ARG A 130 -3.32 10.79 23.19
N ALA A 131 -2.50 11.39 24.04
CA ALA A 131 -2.79 11.47 25.48
C ALA A 131 -4.06 12.30 25.78
N LEU A 132 -4.29 13.39 25.01
CA LEU A 132 -5.44 14.28 25.11
C LEU A 132 -6.03 14.57 23.72
N PRO A 133 -7.35 14.77 23.61
CA PRO A 133 -7.99 15.11 22.33
C PRO A 133 -7.61 16.54 21.91
N PRO A 134 -7.68 16.87 20.61
CA PRO A 134 -7.57 18.25 20.17
C PRO A 134 -8.74 19.09 20.74
N GLU A 135 -8.51 20.38 20.94
CA GLU A 135 -9.55 21.30 21.44
C GLU A 135 -10.75 21.35 20.49
N GLU A 136 -10.47 21.41 19.18
CA GLU A 136 -11.44 21.32 18.09
C GLU A 136 -11.14 20.10 17.20
N CYS A 137 -12.20 19.43 16.74
CA CYS A 137 -12.02 18.33 15.80
C CYS A 137 -11.56 18.86 14.43
N PRO A 138 -10.44 18.39 13.87
CA PRO A 138 -9.94 18.89 12.58
C PRO A 138 -10.84 18.52 11.40
N ILE A 139 -11.80 17.61 11.61
CA ILE A 139 -12.71 17.14 10.56
C ILE A 139 -14.06 17.89 10.59
N CYS A 140 -14.65 18.10 11.77
CA CYS A 140 -15.98 18.72 11.89
C CYS A 140 -16.00 20.09 12.58
N GLY A 141 -14.87 20.57 13.11
CA GLY A 141 -14.74 21.84 13.81
C GLY A 141 -15.40 21.90 15.20
N VAL A 142 -16.12 20.86 15.63
CA VAL A 142 -16.78 20.85 16.95
C VAL A 142 -15.78 20.53 18.06
N GLY A 143 -15.68 21.43 19.04
CA GLY A 143 -14.82 21.26 20.20
C GLY A 143 -15.41 20.40 21.33
N GLY A 144 -14.53 19.75 22.10
CA GLY A 144 -14.89 19.05 23.34
C GLY A 144 -15.77 17.80 23.21
N LYS A 145 -15.91 17.22 22.01
CA LYS A 145 -16.77 16.04 21.75
C LYS A 145 -15.98 14.76 21.44
N PHE A 146 -14.99 14.44 22.27
CA PHE A 146 -14.18 13.21 22.12
C PHE A 146 -14.47 12.16 23.20
N GLU A 147 -14.29 10.89 22.87
CA GLU A 147 -14.36 9.73 23.77
C GLU A 147 -13.18 8.78 23.55
N VAL A 148 -12.81 7.99 24.56
CA VAL A 148 -11.81 6.93 24.39
C VAL A 148 -12.46 5.77 23.63
N PHE A 149 -11.88 5.42 22.48
CA PHE A 149 -12.36 4.35 21.60
C PHE A 149 -11.62 3.02 21.84
N MET A 150 -10.29 3.08 22.04
CA MET A 150 -9.47 1.93 22.41
C MET A 150 -8.25 2.39 23.22
N LYS A 151 -7.70 1.48 24.03
CA LYS A 151 -6.44 1.64 24.75
C LYS A 151 -5.46 0.59 24.26
#